data_AF-A0A1M7SFZ5-F1
#
_entry.id   AF-A0A1M7SFZ5-F1
#
_cell.length_a   1.000
_cell.length_b   1.000
_cell.length_c   1.000
_cell.angle_alpha   90.00
_cell.angle_beta   90.00
_cell.angle_gamma   90.00
#
_symmetry.space_group_name_H-M   'P 1'
#
loop_
_entity.id
_entity.type
_entity.pdbx_description
1 polymer ?
#
loop_
_entity_poly.entity_id
_entity_poly.type
_entity_poly.pdbx_seq_one_letter_code
_entity_poly.pdbx_strand_id
1 'polypeptide(L)'
;MGKATEHHQARATASARVRDWRKSMSDHVAYGLLVYTGLQIFMTVKALSEGTSGLLPYAALVVLVAGIIPALRWFEGRWAALDDGQAADPAYAAAFRRDIAGLWLLAIGLPFGLTLIIKALLSLF
;
A
#
# COMPACT_ATOMS: atom_id res chain seq x y z
N MET A 1 -8.50 -15.89 43.61
CA MET A 1 -8.36 -16.78 42.42
C MET A 1 -9.23 -16.24 41.28
N GLY A 2 -8.90 -15.09 40.66
CA GLY A 2 -9.84 -14.41 39.74
C GLY A 2 -9.22 -13.68 38.54
N LYS A 3 -7.89 -13.73 38.37
CA LYS A 3 -7.18 -12.95 37.35
C LYS A 3 -7.01 -13.70 36.01
N ALA A 4 -7.10 -15.03 36.04
CA ALA A 4 -6.84 -15.87 34.87
C ALA A 4 -8.03 -15.91 33.89
N THR A 5 -9.26 -15.79 34.38
CA THR A 5 -10.49 -15.86 33.58
C THR A 5 -10.75 -14.58 32.78
N GLU A 6 -10.38 -13.41 33.30
CA GLU A 6 -10.54 -12.13 32.60
C GLU A 6 -9.67 -12.04 31.35
N HIS A 7 -8.44 -12.57 31.38
CA HIS A 7 -7.55 -12.60 30.20
C HIS A 7 -8.05 -13.54 29.10
N HIS A 8 -8.72 -14.65 29.46
CA HIS A 8 -9.32 -15.55 28.47
C HIS A 8 -10.61 -14.95 27.87
N GLN A 9 -11.40 -14.22 28.66
CA GLN A 9 -12.59 -13.52 28.15
C GLN A 9 -12.22 -12.33 27.27
N ALA A 10 -11.22 -11.52 27.63
CA ALA A 10 -10.72 -10.41 26.80
C ALA A 10 -10.13 -10.88 25.46
N ARG A 11 -9.56 -12.10 25.42
CA ARG A 11 -9.03 -12.71 24.20
C ARG A 11 -10.14 -13.37 23.36
N ALA A 12 -11.19 -13.89 23.99
CA ALA A 12 -12.36 -14.44 23.31
C ALA A 12 -13.24 -13.35 22.68
N THR A 13 -13.41 -12.19 23.32
CA THR A 13 -14.07 -11.01 22.70
C THR A 13 -13.22 -10.34 21.63
N ALA A 14 -11.88 -10.43 21.70
CA ALA A 14 -11.00 -10.01 20.60
C ALA A 14 -11.12 -10.90 19.35
N SER A 15 -11.48 -12.18 19.51
CA SER A 15 -11.73 -13.10 18.39
C SER A 15 -13.09 -12.86 17.69
N ALA A 16 -13.97 -12.08 18.31
CA ALA A 16 -15.21 -11.61 17.73
C ALA A 16 -15.07 -10.18 17.16
N ARG A 17 -13.84 -9.75 16.80
CA ARG A 17 -13.70 -8.71 15.77
C ARG A 17 -14.32 -9.26 14.50
N VAL A 18 -15.59 -8.96 14.33
CA VAL A 18 -16.28 -8.86 13.04
C VAL A 18 -15.22 -8.41 12.02
N ARG A 19 -14.94 -9.28 11.05
CA ARG A 19 -13.88 -9.08 10.06
C ARG A 19 -14.16 -7.75 9.35
N ASP A 20 -13.47 -6.69 9.76
CA ASP A 20 -13.69 -5.34 9.24
C ASP A 20 -12.75 -5.10 8.05
N TRP A 21 -13.30 -5.22 6.85
CA TRP A 21 -12.57 -4.98 5.61
C TRP A 21 -12.00 -3.57 5.52
N ARG A 22 -12.66 -2.56 6.11
CA ARG A 22 -12.20 -1.16 6.07
C ARG A 22 -10.88 -1.03 6.81
N LYS A 23 -10.84 -1.59 8.04
CA LYS A 23 -9.63 -1.56 8.87
C LYS A 23 -8.48 -2.31 8.21
N SER A 24 -8.75 -3.51 7.69
CA SER A 24 -7.73 -4.29 7.00
C SER A 24 -7.21 -3.59 5.73
N MET A 25 -8.07 -2.88 4.98
CA MET A 25 -7.63 -2.10 3.81
C MET A 25 -6.68 -0.97 4.22
N SER A 26 -7.03 -0.23 5.28
CA SER A 26 -6.21 0.87 5.80
C SER A 26 -4.83 0.37 6.24
N ASP A 27 -4.77 -0.78 6.92
CA ASP A 27 -3.50 -1.41 7.29
C ASP A 27 -2.66 -1.72 6.04
N HIS A 28 -3.27 -2.30 4.99
CA HIS A 28 -2.56 -2.58 3.72
C HIS A 28 -2.09 -1.31 3.00
N VAL A 29 -2.87 -0.24 3.01
CA VAL A 29 -2.48 1.08 2.48
C VAL A 29 -1.25 1.60 3.22
N ALA A 30 -1.25 1.52 4.56
CA ALA A 30 -0.13 1.96 5.39
C ALA A 30 1.14 1.12 5.15
N TYR A 31 1.01 -0.21 5.11
CA TYR A 31 2.14 -1.08 4.76
C TYR A 31 2.64 -0.85 3.33
N GLY A 32 1.73 -0.62 2.38
CA GLY A 32 2.07 -0.30 0.99
C GLY A 32 2.89 0.99 0.89
N LEU A 33 2.51 2.04 1.62
CA LEU A 33 3.28 3.29 1.73
C LEU A 33 4.67 3.07 2.33
N LEU A 34 4.78 2.24 3.36
CA LEU A 34 6.07 1.91 3.99
C LEU A 34 6.99 1.19 3.00
N VAL A 35 6.47 0.17 2.31
CA VAL A 35 7.25 -0.59 1.32
C VAL A 35 7.62 0.28 0.12
N TYR A 36 6.67 1.05 -0.39
CA TYR A 36 6.89 2.02 -1.46
C TYR A 36 8.02 2.99 -1.10
N THR A 37 7.98 3.57 0.11
CA THR A 37 8.99 4.52 0.57
C THR A 37 10.35 3.85 0.74
N GLY A 38 10.39 2.66 1.36
CA GLY A 38 11.62 1.89 1.49
C GLY A 38 12.25 1.61 0.14
N LEU A 39 11.45 1.12 -0.82
CA LEU A 39 11.89 0.85 -2.18
C LEU A 39 12.37 2.12 -2.88
N GLN A 40 11.64 3.24 -2.75
CA GLN A 40 12.01 4.54 -3.29
C GLN A 40 13.39 4.97 -2.81
N ILE A 41 13.68 4.83 -1.51
CA ILE A 41 14.98 5.17 -0.91
C ILE A 41 16.07 4.28 -1.51
N PHE A 42 15.89 2.95 -1.50
CA PHE A 42 16.90 2.03 -2.06
C PHE A 42 17.21 2.32 -3.54
N MET A 43 16.17 2.57 -4.34
CA MET A 43 16.33 2.89 -5.75
C MET A 43 17.02 4.24 -5.96
N THR A 44 16.67 5.25 -5.16
CA THR A 44 17.29 6.58 -5.24
C THR A 44 18.76 6.53 -4.82
N VAL A 45 19.09 5.82 -3.74
CA VAL A 45 20.48 5.62 -3.27
C VAL A 45 21.29 4.88 -4.32
N LYS A 46 20.73 3.82 -4.93
CA LYS A 46 21.38 3.09 -6.02
C LYS A 46 21.63 3.98 -7.23
N ALA A 47 20.64 4.75 -7.67
CA ALA A 47 20.77 5.68 -8.79
C ALA A 47 21.88 6.71 -8.53
N LEU A 48 21.94 7.27 -7.32
CA LEU A 48 22.98 8.23 -6.95
C LEU A 48 24.38 7.59 -6.94
N SER A 49 24.49 6.34 -6.45
CA SER A 49 25.75 5.58 -6.47
C SER A 49 26.22 5.22 -7.88
N GLU A 50 25.31 5.08 -8.84
CA GLU A 50 25.62 4.82 -10.25
C GLU A 50 25.98 6.10 -11.02
N GLY A 51 26.06 7.25 -10.34
CA GLY A 51 26.50 8.53 -10.93
C GLY A 51 25.41 9.29 -11.69
N THR A 52 24.14 8.95 -11.51
CA THR A 52 23.01 9.73 -12.08
C THR A 52 22.75 11.02 -11.28
N SER A 53 23.73 11.93 -11.27
CA SER A 53 23.70 13.20 -10.54
C SER A 53 22.85 14.29 -11.23
N GLY A 54 21.74 13.92 -11.88
CA GLY A 54 20.92 14.81 -12.71
C GLY A 54 19.58 15.22 -12.11
N LEU A 55 18.78 16.01 -12.85
CA LEU A 55 17.40 16.38 -12.47
C LEU A 55 16.42 15.20 -12.53
N LEU A 56 16.76 14.16 -13.28
CA LEU A 56 15.94 12.97 -13.55
C LEU A 56 15.42 12.27 -12.28
N PRO A 57 16.25 11.93 -11.27
CA PRO A 57 15.79 11.36 -10.00
C PRO A 57 14.71 12.21 -9.30
N TYR A 58 14.86 13.53 -9.32
CA TYR A 58 13.92 14.44 -8.67
C TYR A 58 12.60 14.54 -9.44
N ALA A 59 12.66 14.64 -10.78
CA ALA A 59 11.47 14.60 -11.62
C ALA A 59 10.73 13.26 -11.49
N ALA A 60 11.48 12.15 -11.43
CA ALA A 60 10.92 10.82 -11.21
C ALA A 60 10.18 10.74 -9.87
N LEU A 61 10.76 11.29 -8.81
CA LEU A 61 10.13 11.35 -7.49
C LEU A 61 8.83 12.14 -7.49
N VAL A 62 8.78 13.28 -8.21
CA VAL A 62 7.54 14.08 -8.35
C VAL A 62 6.45 13.27 -9.05
N VAL A 63 6.76 12.60 -10.17
CA VAL A 63 5.81 11.75 -10.92
C VAL A 63 5.32 10.59 -10.04
N LEU A 64 6.22 9.97 -9.30
CA LEU A 64 5.94 8.87 -8.39
C LEU A 64 4.97 9.28 -7.28
N VAL A 65 5.22 10.42 -6.63
CA VAL A 65 4.34 10.99 -5.60
C VAL A 65 2.97 11.41 -6.18
N ALA A 66 2.97 12.04 -7.36
CA ALA A 66 1.76 12.45 -8.04
C ALA A 66 0.87 11.26 -8.45
N GLY A 67 1.48 10.08 -8.71
CA GLY A 67 0.75 8.85 -9.03
C GLY A 67 0.25 8.09 -7.80
N ILE A 68 1.07 7.97 -6.75
CA ILE A 68 0.73 7.15 -5.57
C ILE A 68 -0.40 7.79 -4.75
N ILE A 69 -0.43 9.13 -4.58
CA ILE A 69 -1.40 9.81 -3.71
C ILE A 69 -2.85 9.63 -4.19
N PRO A 70 -3.19 9.89 -5.48
CA PRO A 70 -4.56 9.69 -5.97
C PRO A 70 -5.00 8.25 -5.87
N ALA A 71 -4.09 7.31 -6.13
CA ALA A 71 -4.40 5.89 -6.05
C ALA A 71 -4.74 5.47 -4.62
N LEU A 72 -3.95 5.88 -3.63
CA LEU A 72 -4.23 5.58 -2.22
C LEU A 72 -5.57 6.18 -1.79
N ARG A 73 -5.86 7.43 -2.16
CA ARG A 73 -7.17 8.07 -1.89
C ARG A 73 -8.34 7.33 -2.54
N TRP A 74 -8.15 6.81 -3.75
CA TRP A 74 -9.18 6.05 -4.46
C TRP A 74 -9.44 4.69 -3.78
N PHE A 75 -8.38 3.97 -3.41
CA PHE A 75 -8.49 2.70 -2.67
C PHE A 75 -9.12 2.91 -1.29
N GLU A 76 -8.66 3.89 -0.52
CA GLU A 76 -9.21 4.20 0.80
C GLU A 76 -10.66 4.65 0.71
N GLY A 77 -10.98 5.61 -0.18
CA GLY A 77 -12.34 6.13 -0.33
C GLY A 77 -13.37 5.07 -0.70
N ARG A 78 -12.99 4.10 -1.55
CA ARG A 78 -13.88 3.00 -1.95
C ARG A 78 -14.27 2.09 -0.77
N TRP A 79 -13.32 1.77 0.11
CA TRP A 79 -13.56 0.87 1.23
C TRP A 79 -14.09 1.61 2.47
N ALA A 80 -13.72 2.88 2.65
CA ALA A 80 -14.24 3.74 3.71
C ALA A 80 -15.75 4.03 3.56
N ALA A 81 -16.28 3.98 2.34
CA ALA A 81 -17.69 4.24 2.05
C ALA A 81 -18.64 3.05 2.32
N LEU A 82 -18.13 1.87 2.69
CA LEU A 82 -18.97 0.72 3.04
C LEU A 82 -19.76 1.00 4.33
N ASP A 83 -20.94 0.41 4.48
CA ASP A 83 -21.72 0.43 5.74
C ASP A 83 -21.29 -0.68 6.71
N ASP A 84 -21.61 -0.59 8.01
CA ASP A 84 -21.08 -1.49 9.05
C ASP A 84 -21.48 -2.95 8.82
N GLY A 85 -22.66 -3.19 8.25
CA GLY A 85 -23.08 -4.53 7.82
C GLY A 85 -22.27 -5.07 6.63
N GLN A 86 -21.87 -4.19 5.70
CA GLN A 86 -21.08 -4.55 4.52
C GLN A 86 -19.60 -4.74 4.85
N ALA A 87 -19.09 -4.00 5.84
CA ALA A 87 -17.72 -4.13 6.32
C ALA A 87 -17.41 -5.52 6.87
N ALA A 88 -18.43 -6.27 7.29
CA ALA A 88 -18.37 -7.63 7.82
C ALA A 88 -18.68 -8.74 6.79
N ASP A 89 -19.23 -8.36 5.64
CA ASP A 89 -19.86 -9.31 4.72
C ASP A 89 -18.78 -10.09 3.93
N PRO A 90 -18.77 -11.45 4.00
CA PRO A 90 -17.82 -12.27 3.27
C PRO A 90 -17.92 -12.15 1.75
N ALA A 91 -19.04 -11.67 1.19
CA ALA A 91 -19.19 -11.44 -0.25
C ALA A 91 -18.15 -10.46 -0.81
N TYR A 92 -17.67 -9.50 0.00
CA TYR A 92 -16.67 -8.52 -0.39
C TYR A 92 -15.23 -9.08 -0.42
N ALA A 93 -15.00 -10.30 0.08
CA ALA A 93 -13.66 -10.89 0.15
C ALA A 93 -12.97 -11.01 -1.22
N ALA A 94 -13.72 -11.30 -2.28
CA ALA A 94 -13.17 -11.41 -3.62
C ALA A 94 -12.74 -10.05 -4.19
N ALA A 95 -13.55 -9.00 -3.97
CA ALA A 95 -13.22 -7.64 -4.34
C ALA A 95 -12.01 -7.13 -3.55
N PHE A 96 -12.00 -7.37 -2.23
CA PHE A 96 -10.93 -7.00 -1.31
C PHE A 96 -9.57 -7.54 -1.75
N ARG A 97 -9.51 -8.83 -2.11
CA ARG A 97 -8.28 -9.47 -2.61
C ARG A 97 -7.78 -8.84 -3.91
N ARG A 98 -8.68 -8.50 -4.85
CA ARG A 98 -8.29 -7.83 -6.11
C ARG A 98 -7.70 -6.46 -5.84
N ASP A 99 -8.25 -5.76 -4.85
CA ASP A 99 -7.83 -4.40 -4.50
C ASP A 99 -6.51 -4.37 -3.77
N ILE A 100 -6.29 -5.31 -2.84
CA ILE A 100 -4.97 -5.53 -2.24
C ILE A 100 -3.95 -5.86 -3.32
N ALA A 101 -4.27 -6.79 -4.23
CA ALA A 101 -3.36 -7.15 -5.30
C ALA A 101 -3.02 -5.93 -6.18
N GLY A 102 -4.02 -5.12 -6.54
CA GLY A 102 -3.82 -3.87 -7.27
C GLY A 102 -2.98 -2.85 -6.50
N LEU A 103 -3.22 -2.69 -5.20
CA LEU A 103 -2.47 -1.78 -4.34
C LEU A 103 -1.00 -2.18 -4.23
N TRP A 104 -0.71 -3.48 -4.04
CA TRP A 104 0.66 -3.98 -4.00
C TRP A 104 1.35 -3.92 -5.36
N LEU A 105 0.63 -4.26 -6.43
CA LEU A 105 1.12 -4.08 -7.79
C LEU A 105 1.46 -2.61 -8.07
N LEU A 106 0.69 -1.67 -7.54
CA LEU A 106 0.99 -0.25 -7.70
C LEU A 106 2.16 0.18 -6.82
N ALA A 107 2.14 -0.14 -5.53
CA ALA A 107 3.19 0.26 -4.57
C ALA A 107 4.57 -0.26 -4.98
N ILE A 108 4.64 -1.45 -5.57
CA ILE A 108 5.89 -2.04 -6.07
C ILE A 108 6.10 -1.63 -7.54
N GLY A 109 5.07 -1.76 -8.38
CA GLY A 109 5.19 -1.60 -9.83
C GLY A 109 5.40 -0.16 -10.29
N LEU A 110 4.86 0.86 -9.61
CA LEU A 110 5.13 2.26 -9.96
C LEU A 110 6.63 2.59 -9.94
N PRO A 111 7.36 2.37 -8.83
CA PRO A 111 8.77 2.74 -8.76
C PRO A 111 9.64 1.95 -9.76
N PHE A 112 9.38 0.65 -9.94
CA PHE A 112 10.06 -0.14 -10.97
C PHE A 112 9.71 0.29 -12.39
N GLY A 113 8.42 0.49 -12.66
CA GLY A 113 7.90 0.88 -13.97
C GLY A 113 8.47 2.22 -14.43
N LEU A 114 8.49 3.22 -13.54
CA LEU A 114 9.06 4.52 -13.88
C LEU A 114 10.58 4.40 -14.17
N THR A 115 11.29 3.63 -13.36
CA THR A 115 12.73 3.39 -13.56
C THR A 115 13.00 2.70 -14.89
N LEU A 116 12.17 1.73 -15.26
CA LEU A 116 12.28 1.00 -16.52
C LEU A 116 11.99 1.89 -17.72
N ILE A 117 10.94 2.74 -17.61
CA ILE A 117 10.60 3.73 -18.63
C ILE A 117 11.76 4.72 -18.83
N ILE A 118 12.34 5.25 -17.75
CA ILE A 118 13.48 6.17 -17.83
C ILE A 118 14.67 5.48 -18.50
N LYS A 119 15.01 4.24 -18.10
CA LYS A 119 16.09 3.48 -18.74
C LYS A 119 15.83 3.22 -20.22
N ALA A 120 14.60 2.86 -20.59
CA ALA A 120 14.23 2.63 -21.98
C ALA A 120 14.34 3.91 -22.81
N LEU A 121 13.85 5.05 -22.29
CA LEU A 121 13.99 6.35 -22.93
C LEU A 121 15.46 6.75 -23.10
N LEU A 122 16.29 6.55 -22.08
CA LEU A 122 17.73 6.83 -22.17
C LEU A 122 18.45 5.90 -23.14
N SER A 123 17.96 4.68 -23.38
CA SER A 123 18.56 3.76 -24.36
C SER A 123 18.22 4.09 -25.82
N LEU A 124 17.24 4.97 -26.06
CA LEU A 124 16.82 5.41 -27.39
C LEU A 124 17.62 6.61 -27.92
N PHE A 125 18.39 7.28 -27.05
CA PHE A 125 19.23 8.44 -27.37
C PHE A 125 20.71 8.10 -27.16
#